data_AF-A0A9P5UE63-F1
#
_entry.id   AF-A0A9P5UE63-F1
#
_cell.length_a   1.000
_cell.length_b   1.000
_cell.length_c   1.000
_cell.angle_alpha   90.00
_cell.angle_beta   90.00
_cell.angle_gamma   90.00
#
_symmetry.space_group_name_H-M   'P 1'
#
loop_
_entity.id
_entity.type
_entity.pdbx_description
1 polymer ?
#
loop_
_entity_poly.entity_id
_entity_poly.type
_entity_poly.pdbx_seq_one_letter_code
_entity_poly.pdbx_strand_id
1 'polypeptide(L)'
;MFSQHAKAYRGLLRELKKASLPPHKINPTLSSNFRQLAEQARRSDVILEDLRNAITFMAAQREHKVLLDRYNPLVDLTADERIHATARRVGLDMPIVHEPGSTS
;
A
#
# COMPACT_ATOMS: atom_id res chain seq x y z
N MET A 1 -12.17 -4.58 31.68
CA MET A 1 -11.33 -3.83 30.72
C MET A 1 -10.52 -4.81 29.88
N PHE A 2 -10.45 -4.67 28.55
CA PHE A 2 -9.57 -5.52 27.73
C PHE A 2 -8.09 -5.20 28.00
N SER A 3 -7.25 -6.24 28.14
CA SER A 3 -5.80 -6.12 28.27
C SER A 3 -5.20 -5.25 27.13
N GLN A 4 -4.23 -4.40 27.47
CA GLN A 4 -3.57 -3.50 26.50
C GLN A 4 -3.00 -4.27 25.30
N HIS A 5 -2.42 -5.45 25.54
CA HIS A 5 -1.88 -6.33 24.49
C HIS A 5 -2.99 -6.83 23.55
N ALA A 6 -4.16 -7.18 24.09
CA ALA A 6 -5.29 -7.63 23.28
C ALA A 6 -5.83 -6.52 22.38
N LYS A 7 -5.82 -5.26 22.86
CA LYS A 7 -6.18 -4.09 22.04
C LYS A 7 -5.17 -3.87 20.92
N ALA A 8 -3.87 -3.88 21.23
CA ALA A 8 -2.80 -3.71 20.24
C ALA A 8 -2.87 -4.79 19.15
N TYR A 9 -2.97 -6.07 19.54
CA TYR A 9 -3.09 -7.18 18.58
C TYR A 9 -4.33 -7.06 17.67
N ARG A 10 -5.49 -6.70 18.24
CA ARG A 10 -6.71 -6.47 17.44
C ARG A 10 -6.56 -5.29 16.49
N GLY A 11 -5.87 -4.24 16.90
CA GLY A 11 -5.52 -3.10 16.04
C GLY A 11 -4.69 -3.56 14.85
N LEU A 12 -3.59 -4.27 15.12
CA LEU A 12 -2.71 -4.84 14.09
C LEU A 12 -3.48 -5.70 13.08
N LEU A 13 -4.31 -6.64 13.54
CA LEU A 13 -5.10 -7.49 12.64
C LEU A 13 -6.07 -6.69 11.77
N ARG A 14 -6.68 -5.63 12.31
CA ARG A 14 -7.58 -4.76 11.52
C ARG A 14 -6.82 -4.03 10.43
N GLU A 15 -5.64 -3.51 10.74
CA GLU A 15 -4.81 -2.80 9.78
C GLU A 15 -4.30 -3.74 8.67
N LEU A 16 -3.88 -4.95 9.03
CA LEU A 16 -3.51 -5.99 8.07
C LEU A 16 -4.66 -6.39 7.14
N LYS A 17 -5.89 -6.50 7.68
CA LYS A 17 -7.08 -6.82 6.85
C LYS A 17 -7.42 -5.69 5.87
N LYS A 18 -7.18 -4.44 6.25
CA LYS A 18 -7.38 -3.28 5.38
C LYS A 18 -6.30 -3.15 4.32
N ALA A 19 -5.07 -3.57 4.65
CA ALA A 19 -3.92 -3.51 3.75
C ALA A 19 -3.81 -4.71 2.79
N SER A 20 -4.57 -5.79 3.00
CA SER A 20 -4.49 -6.97 2.14
C SER A 20 -5.11 -6.71 0.76
N LEU A 21 -4.44 -7.18 -0.28
CA LEU A 21 -5.00 -7.30 -1.63
C LEU A 21 -5.14 -8.81 -1.95
N PRO A 22 -6.37 -9.36 -2.09
CA PRO A 22 -7.69 -8.73 -2.02
C PRO A 22 -8.11 -8.32 -0.58
N PRO A 23 -9.08 -7.39 -0.43
CA PRO A 23 -9.51 -6.88 0.87
C PRO A 23 -9.95 -7.99 1.83
N HIS A 24 -9.60 -7.85 3.11
CA HIS A 24 -9.96 -8.78 4.20
C HIS A 24 -9.44 -10.23 4.10
N LYS A 25 -8.65 -10.58 3.07
CA LYS A 25 -8.06 -11.90 2.90
C LYS A 25 -6.60 -11.88 3.35
N ILE A 26 -6.34 -12.31 4.59
CA ILE A 26 -4.98 -12.43 5.13
C ILE A 26 -4.47 -13.86 4.90
N ASN A 27 -3.21 -13.99 4.48
CA ASN A 27 -2.52 -15.28 4.42
C ASN A 27 -2.44 -15.91 5.83
N PRO A 28 -2.89 -17.16 6.02
CA PRO A 28 -2.88 -17.82 7.34
C PRO A 28 -1.49 -17.84 7.99
N THR A 29 -0.41 -18.04 7.22
CA THR A 29 0.98 -18.01 7.70
C THR A 29 1.37 -16.63 8.24
N LEU A 30 0.92 -15.57 7.57
CA LEU A 30 1.16 -14.21 8.03
C LEU A 30 0.44 -13.96 9.36
N SER A 31 -0.81 -14.43 9.48
CA SER A 31 -1.58 -14.31 10.71
C SER A 31 -0.98 -15.08 11.90
N SER A 32 -0.37 -16.25 11.66
CA SER A 32 0.34 -17.00 12.69
C SER A 32 1.60 -16.30 13.15
N ASN A 33 2.37 -15.70 12.24
CA ASN A 33 3.59 -14.97 12.57
C ASN A 33 3.27 -13.74 13.45
N PHE A 34 2.26 -12.94 13.07
CA PHE A 34 1.82 -11.82 13.88
C PHE A 34 1.21 -12.23 15.21
N ARG A 35 0.61 -13.43 15.29
CA ARG A 35 0.14 -13.99 16.56
C ARG A 35 1.33 -14.31 17.47
N GLN A 36 2.38 -14.93 16.95
CA GLN A 36 3.60 -15.21 17.72
C GLN A 36 4.25 -13.92 18.23
N LEU A 37 4.35 -12.89 17.39
CA LEU A 37 4.83 -11.57 17.78
C LEU A 37 3.98 -10.95 18.90
N ALA A 38 2.65 -11.07 18.82
CA ALA A 38 1.76 -10.59 19.88
C ALA A 38 1.91 -11.35 21.20
N GLU A 39 2.21 -12.65 21.16
CA GLU A 39 2.53 -13.43 22.36
C GLU A 39 3.90 -13.07 22.96
N GLN A 40 4.87 -12.67 22.13
CA GLN A 40 6.13 -12.09 22.61
C GLN A 40 5.89 -10.71 23.24
N ALA A 41 5.04 -9.89 22.64
CA ALA A 41 4.65 -8.57 23.16
C ALA A 41 3.96 -8.64 24.52
N ARG A 42 3.37 -9.78 24.92
CA ARG A 42 2.84 -9.97 26.28
C ARG A 42 3.91 -10.04 27.36
N ARG A 43 5.15 -10.37 26.98
CA ARG A 43 6.28 -10.56 27.90
C ARG A 43 7.26 -9.38 27.90
N SER A 44 7.07 -8.40 27.02
CA SER A 44 7.96 -7.25 26.87
C SER A 44 7.17 -6.01 26.46
N ASP A 45 7.26 -4.96 27.27
CA ASP A 45 6.61 -3.67 26.98
C ASP A 45 7.23 -2.95 25.78
N VAL A 46 8.52 -3.17 25.52
CA VAL A 46 9.21 -2.63 24.33
C VAL A 46 8.57 -3.17 23.05
N ILE A 47 8.35 -4.49 22.99
CA ILE A 47 7.71 -5.12 21.82
C ILE A 47 6.25 -4.66 21.69
N LEU A 48 5.56 -4.39 22.80
CA LEU A 48 4.21 -3.82 22.76
C LEU A 48 4.22 -2.40 22.15
N GLU A 49 5.21 -1.58 22.48
CA GLU A 49 5.38 -0.25 21.90
C GLU A 49 5.71 -0.34 20.40
N ASP A 50 6.61 -1.24 19.99
CA ASP A 50 6.90 -1.51 18.58
C ASP A 50 5.64 -1.93 17.81
N LEU A 51 4.79 -2.75 18.42
CA LEU A 51 3.50 -3.15 17.83
C LEU A 51 2.58 -1.94 17.60
N ARG A 52 2.56 -0.99 18.53
CA ARG A 52 1.78 0.26 18.40
C ARG A 52 2.35 1.15 17.30
N ASN A 53 3.68 1.27 17.23
CA ASN A 53 4.36 2.02 16.18
C ASN A 53 4.07 1.43 14.80
N ALA A 54 4.10 0.10 14.67
CA ALA A 54 3.75 -0.59 13.43
C ALA A 54 2.30 -0.32 12.99
N ILE A 55 1.34 -0.31 13.93
CA ILE A 55 -0.06 0.05 13.66
C ILE A 55 -0.16 1.47 13.10
N THR A 56 0.49 2.43 13.74
CA THR A 56 0.51 3.84 13.29
C THR A 56 1.14 3.96 11.90
N PHE A 57 2.26 3.28 11.67
CA PHE A 57 2.94 3.27 10.38
C PHE A 57 2.06 2.71 9.25
N MET A 58 1.38 1.58 9.46
CA MET A 58 0.49 1.01 8.45
C MET A 58 -0.70 1.93 8.13
N ALA A 59 -1.24 2.63 9.13
CA ALA A 59 -2.29 3.60 8.91
C ALA A 59 -1.79 4.79 8.07
N ALA A 60 -0.63 5.34 8.44
CA ALA A 60 0.01 6.44 7.72
C ALA A 60 0.40 6.05 6.29
N GLN A 61 0.85 4.82 6.04
CA GLN A 61 1.17 4.33 4.69
C GLN A 61 -0.05 4.33 3.77
N ARG A 62 -1.22 3.93 4.26
CA ARG A 62 -2.45 3.99 3.44
C ARG A 62 -2.86 5.42 3.14
N GLU A 63 -2.81 6.30 4.14
CA GLU A 63 -3.12 7.71 3.95
C GLU A 63 -2.13 8.35 2.98
N HIS A 64 -0.84 8.06 3.12
CA HIS A 64 0.20 8.50 2.21
C HIS A 64 -0.09 8.06 0.77
N LYS A 65 -0.49 6.80 0.56
CA LYS A 65 -0.90 6.31 -0.76
C LYS A 65 -2.11 7.09 -1.30
N VAL A 66 -3.14 7.30 -0.49
CA VAL A 66 -4.33 8.08 -0.90
C VAL A 66 -3.98 9.51 -1.28
N LEU A 67 -3.09 10.15 -0.53
CA LEU A 67 -2.62 11.50 -0.80
C LEU A 67 -1.77 11.55 -2.08
N LEU A 68 -0.89 10.56 -2.27
CA LEU A 68 -0.12 10.40 -3.50
C LEU A 68 -1.03 10.27 -4.71
N ASP A 69 -2.01 9.37 -4.68
CA ASP A 69 -2.93 9.15 -5.79
C ASP A 69 -3.74 10.42 -6.13
N ARG A 70 -4.10 11.21 -5.11
CA ARG A 70 -4.88 12.45 -5.30
C ARG A 70 -4.06 13.60 -5.86
N TYR A 71 -2.87 13.83 -5.32
CA TYR A 71 -2.07 15.02 -5.63
C TYR A 71 -1.00 14.77 -6.68
N ASN A 72 -0.64 13.52 -6.93
CA ASN A 72 0.33 13.15 -7.94
C ASN A 72 -0.02 11.80 -8.61
N PRO A 73 -1.09 11.78 -9.42
CA PRO A 73 -1.54 10.57 -10.13
C PRO A 73 -0.50 10.05 -11.15
N LEU A 74 0.57 10.81 -11.44
CA LEU A 74 1.66 10.43 -12.33
C LEU A 74 2.86 9.79 -11.59
N VAL A 75 2.75 9.48 -10.29
CA VAL A 75 3.85 8.86 -9.52
C VAL A 75 4.05 7.39 -9.86
N ASP A 76 2.97 6.68 -10.17
CA ASP A 76 3.03 5.26 -10.55
C ASP A 76 3.55 5.04 -11.98
N LEU A 77 3.80 6.13 -12.73
CA LEU A 77 4.49 6.06 -14.00
C LEU A 77 5.99 5.89 -13.74
N THR A 78 6.53 4.78 -14.24
CA THR A 78 7.97 4.60 -14.38
C THR A 78 8.56 5.79 -15.15
N ALA A 79 9.86 6.09 -14.97
CA ALA A 79 10.49 7.27 -15.57
C ALA A 79 10.20 7.38 -17.09
N ASP A 80 10.14 6.23 -17.77
CA ASP A 80 9.86 6.13 -19.20
C ASP A 80 8.44 6.57 -19.57
N GLU A 81 7.43 6.21 -18.77
CA GLU A 81 6.05 6.58 -19.05
C GLU A 81 5.77 8.07 -18.77
N ARG A 82 6.51 8.68 -17.83
CA ARG A 82 6.52 10.15 -17.62
C ARG A 82 7.14 10.90 -18.80
N ILE A 83 8.21 10.36 -19.40
CA ILE A 83 8.84 10.94 -20.59
C ILE A 83 7.86 10.91 -21.77
N HIS A 84 7.20 9.77 -22.02
CA HIS A 84 6.18 9.66 -23.08
C HIS A 84 4.97 10.57 -22.84
N ALA A 85 4.45 10.65 -21.61
CA ALA A 85 3.33 11.54 -21.29
C ALA A 85 3.70 13.02 -21.51
N THR A 86 4.93 13.40 -21.15
CA THR A 86 5.45 14.76 -21.40
C THR A 86 5.63 15.02 -22.89
N ALA A 87 6.23 14.07 -23.62
CA ALA A 87 6.45 14.16 -25.06
C ALA A 87 5.15 14.32 -25.86
N ARG A 88 4.08 13.57 -25.51
CA ARG A 88 2.74 13.77 -26.10
C ARG A 88 2.15 15.13 -25.74
N ARG A 89 2.36 15.62 -24.51
CA ARG A 89 1.82 16.91 -24.05
C ARG A 89 2.49 18.12 -24.70
N VAL A 90 3.77 18.02 -25.06
CA VAL A 90 4.52 19.09 -25.77
C VAL A 90 4.53 18.92 -27.29
N GLY A 91 3.81 17.93 -27.83
CA GLY A 91 3.74 17.67 -29.28
C GLY A 91 5.02 17.08 -29.87
N LEU A 92 5.88 16.48 -29.04
CA LEU A 92 7.13 15.83 -29.45
C LEU A 92 6.92 14.38 -29.91
N ASP A 93 5.80 13.75 -29.50
CA ASP A 93 5.42 12.38 -29.88
C ASP A 93 4.04 12.44 -30.57
N MET A 94 4.04 12.72 -31.89
CA MET A 94 2.82 12.85 -32.68
C MET A 94 2.21 11.46 -32.96
N PRO A 95 0.88 11.27 -32.82
CA PRO A 95 0.25 10.02 -33.19
C PRO A 95 0.44 9.76 -34.69
N ILE A 96 0.80 8.52 -35.04
CA ILE A 96 0.97 8.09 -36.43
C ILE A 96 -0.37 8.27 -37.14
N VAL A 97 -0.41 9.17 -38.12
CA VAL A 97 -1.60 9.39 -38.95
C VAL A 97 -1.81 8.12 -39.77
N HIS A 98 -3.00 7.53 -39.68
CA HIS A 98 -3.39 6.37 -40.48
C HIS A 98 -3.15 6.68 -41.97
N GLU A 99 -2.24 5.95 -42.63
CA GLU A 99 -2.08 6.04 -44.08
C GLU A 99 -3.32 5.45 -44.77
N PRO A 100 -4.08 6.22 -45.57
CA PRO A 100 -5.20 5.69 -46.31
C PRO A 100 -4.66 4.89 -47.50
N GLY A 101 -4.40 3.60 -47.30
CA GLY A 101 -3.86 2.75 -48.37
C GLY A 101 -3.83 1.23 -48.16
N SER A 102 -4.26 0.68 -47.02
CA SER A 102 -4.26 -0.78 -46.78
C SER A 102 -5.63 -1.42 -47.00
N THR A 103 -6.19 -1.25 -48.19
CA THR A 103 -7.14 -2.22 -48.75
C THR A 103 -6.69 -2.57 -50.16
N SER A 104 -5.96 -3.68 -50.29
CA SER A 104 -5.92 -4.57 -51.46
C SER A 104 -5.24 -5.87 -51.05
#